data_AF-A0A7N2LML2-F1
#
_entry.id   AF-A0A7N2LML2-F1
#
_cell.length_a   1.000
_cell.length_b   1.000
_cell.length_c   1.000
_cell.angle_alpha   90.00
_cell.angle_beta   90.00
_cell.angle_gamma   90.00
#
_symmetry.space_group_name_H-M   'P 1'
#
loop_
_entity.id
_entity.type
_entity.pdbx_description
1 polymer ?
#
loop_
_entity_poly.entity_id
_entity_poly.type
_entity_poly.pdbx_seq_one_letter_code
_entity_poly.pdbx_strand_id
1 'polypeptide(L)'
;MILLLGPPSSGKTMLLLALAGELDPDLKFSRKVTYNGHEMHEFVPQRTAAYVSQLDLHIEVTTVRETLAFSARCQGVGSRFKMLAELARREKEENIEPDPDLDIYMKVG
;
A
#
# COMPACT_ATOMS: atom_id res chain seq x y z
N MET A 1 -3.71 -17.00 -4.70
CA MET A 1 -3.91 -16.48 -6.07
C MET A 1 -5.38 -16.63 -6.43
N ILE A 2 -6.02 -15.60 -6.98
CA ILE A 2 -7.44 -15.61 -7.37
C ILE A 2 -7.52 -15.21 -8.85
N LEU A 3 -8.36 -15.91 -9.62
CA LEU A 3 -8.66 -15.59 -11.02
C LEU A 3 -10.11 -15.11 -11.12
N LEU A 4 -10.32 -13.92 -11.67
CA LEU A 4 -11.65 -13.33 -11.88
C LEU A 4 -11.99 -13.31 -13.38
N LEU A 5 -12.95 -14.14 -13.80
CA LEU A 5 -13.41 -14.22 -15.18
C LEU A 5 -14.85 -13.71 -15.31
N GLY A 6 -15.17 -13.16 -16.47
CA GLY A 6 -16.51 -12.67 -16.79
C GLY A 6 -16.55 -12.01 -18.17
N PRO A 7 -17.73 -11.93 -18.81
CA PRO A 7 -17.86 -11.32 -20.14
C PRO A 7 -17.51 -9.82 -20.10
N PRO A 8 -17.31 -9.17 -21.27
CA PRO A 8 -17.21 -7.72 -21.34
C PRO A 8 -18.37 -7.03 -20.60
N SER A 9 -18.10 -5.89 -19.97
CA SER A 9 -19.08 -5.14 -19.16
C SER A 9 -19.61 -5.83 -17.89
N SER A 10 -19.04 -6.97 -17.46
CA SER A 10 -19.45 -7.65 -16.22
C SER A 10 -18.96 -6.99 -14.91
N GLY A 11 -18.34 -5.81 -14.98
CA GLY A 11 -17.89 -5.06 -13.80
C GLY A 11 -16.58 -5.52 -13.15
N LYS A 12 -15.78 -6.40 -13.77
CA LYS A 12 -14.51 -6.91 -13.21
C LYS A 12 -13.55 -5.79 -12.81
N THR A 13 -13.32 -4.84 -13.73
CA THR A 13 -12.44 -3.70 -13.50
C THR A 13 -12.97 -2.82 -12.37
N MET A 14 -14.28 -2.54 -12.34
CA MET A 14 -14.90 -1.80 -11.23
C MET A 14 -14.74 -2.52 -9.89
N LEU A 15 -14.86 -3.85 -9.86
CA LEU A 15 -14.66 -4.61 -8.63
C LEU A 15 -13.20 -4.50 -8.13
N LEU A 16 -12.22 -4.62 -9.02
CA LEU A 16 -10.80 -4.50 -8.65
C LEU A 16 -10.45 -3.08 -8.16
N LEU A 17 -10.97 -2.05 -8.82
CA LEU A 17 -10.84 -0.65 -8.40
C LEU A 17 -11.50 -0.41 -7.03
N ALA A 18 -12.71 -0.95 -6.81
CA ALA A 18 -13.40 -0.87 -5.52
C ALA A 18 -12.60 -1.52 -4.40
N LEU A 19 -11.97 -2.66 -4.65
CA LEU A 19 -11.12 -3.33 -3.66
C LEU A 19 -9.86 -2.50 -3.37
N ALA A 20 -9.21 -1.93 -4.38
CA ALA A 20 -8.06 -1.04 -4.19
C ALA A 20 -8.41 0.31 -3.53
N GLY A 21 -9.70 0.65 -3.38
CA GLY A 21 -10.12 1.98 -2.91
C GLY A 21 -10.00 3.06 -3.97
N GLU A 22 -9.92 2.70 -5.25
CA GLU A 22 -9.83 3.61 -6.39
C GLU A 22 -11.12 3.65 -7.22
N LEU A 23 -12.26 3.31 -6.61
CA LEU A 23 -13.55 3.44 -7.27
C LEU A 23 -13.87 4.92 -7.53
N ASP A 24 -14.44 5.21 -8.70
CA ASP A 24 -14.94 6.54 -9.04
C ASP A 24 -15.89 7.07 -7.94
N PRO A 25 -15.65 8.27 -7.39
CA PRO A 25 -16.50 8.86 -6.34
C PRO A 25 -17.98 9.00 -6.72
N ASP A 26 -18.31 9.10 -8.01
CA ASP A 26 -19.69 9.21 -8.49
C ASP A 26 -20.44 7.87 -8.43
N LEU A 27 -19.72 6.75 -8.23
CA LEU A 27 -20.29 5.42 -8.10
C LEU A 27 -20.64 5.09 -6.64
N LYS A 28 -21.80 4.47 -6.44
CA LYS A 28 -22.23 4.01 -5.12
C LYS A 28 -21.56 2.69 -4.77
N PHE A 29 -20.72 2.72 -3.73
CA PHE A 29 -20.29 1.51 -3.06
C PHE A 29 -21.39 1.03 -2.10
N SER A 30 -21.78 -0.23 -2.21
CA SER A 30 -22.75 -0.85 -1.31
C SER A 30 -22.17 -2.14 -0.74
N ARG A 31 -22.60 -2.51 0.46
CA ARG A 31 -22.06 -3.62 1.27
C ARG A 31 -20.72 -3.28 1.92
N LYS A 32 -20.15 -4.29 2.58
CA LYS A 32 -18.95 -4.19 3.41
C LYS A 32 -17.84 -5.04 2.79
N VAL A 33 -16.65 -4.47 2.72
CA VAL A 33 -15.39 -5.16 2.39
C VAL A 33 -14.48 -5.03 3.60
N THR A 34 -13.85 -6.13 3.98
CA THR A 34 -12.88 -6.15 5.09
C THR A 34 -11.53 -6.66 4.64
N TYR A 35 -10.48 -6.09 5.22
CA TYR A 35 -9.10 -6.49 5.08
C TYR A 35 -8.61 -6.92 6.46
N ASN A 36 -8.31 -8.21 6.63
CA ASN A 36 -7.90 -8.78 7.92
C ASN A 36 -8.86 -8.42 9.08
N GLY A 37 -10.16 -8.41 8.80
CA GLY A 37 -11.20 -8.07 9.79
C GLY A 37 -11.52 -6.58 9.91
N HIS A 38 -10.70 -5.69 9.35
CA HIS A 38 -10.91 -4.24 9.36
C HIS A 38 -11.68 -3.76 8.13
N GLU A 39 -12.66 -2.91 8.32
CA GLU A 39 -13.37 -2.21 7.25
C GLU A 39 -12.49 -1.17 6.55
N MET A 40 -12.80 -0.89 5.29
CA MET A 40 -12.02 0.04 4.45
C MET A 40 -11.94 1.47 5.01
N HIS A 41 -12.85 1.87 5.90
CA HIS A 41 -12.82 3.19 6.55
C HIS A 41 -11.89 3.26 7.78
N GLU A 42 -11.40 2.11 8.27
CA GLU A 42 -10.51 2.03 9.44
C GLU A 42 -9.04 2.28 9.08
N PHE A 43 -8.71 2.33 7.79
CA PHE A 43 -7.35 2.54 7.27
C PHE A 43 -7.39 3.25 5.91
N VAL A 44 -6.24 3.35 5.24
CA VAL A 44 -6.14 3.91 3.88
C VAL A 44 -5.99 2.75 2.88
N PRO A 45 -7.06 2.31 2.19
CA PRO A 45 -7.02 1.14 1.31
C PRO A 45 -5.94 1.16 0.25
N GLN A 46 -5.69 2.33 -0.34
CA GLN A 46 -4.72 2.56 -1.41
C GLN A 46 -3.28 2.34 -0.96
N ARG A 47 -3.03 2.29 0.37
CA ARG A 47 -1.72 1.94 0.94
C ARG A 47 -1.57 0.45 1.26
N THR A 48 -2.67 -0.29 1.25
CA THR A 48 -2.70 -1.72 1.60
C THR A 48 -2.93 -2.60 0.36
N ALA A 49 -3.70 -2.10 -0.60
CA ALA A 49 -4.00 -2.75 -1.86
C ALA A 49 -3.70 -1.80 -3.02
N ALA A 50 -3.08 -2.32 -4.08
CA ALA A 50 -2.74 -1.55 -5.27
C ALA A 50 -3.44 -2.16 -6.49
N TYR A 51 -4.01 -1.29 -7.34
CA TYR A 51 -4.53 -1.68 -8.64
C TYR A 51 -3.46 -1.48 -9.70
N VAL A 52 -3.17 -2.53 -10.48
CA VAL A 52 -2.30 -2.43 -11.67
C VAL A 52 -3.21 -2.30 -12.89
N SER A 53 -3.15 -1.13 -13.52
CA SER A 53 -3.93 -0.80 -14.71
C SER A 53 -3.56 -1.69 -15.90
N GLN A 54 -4.46 -1.76 -16.87
CA GLN A 54 -4.17 -2.37 -18.17
C GLN A 54 -3.17 -1.54 -18.99
N LEU A 55 -3.11 -0.22 -18.74
CA LEU A 55 -2.18 0.68 -19.39
C LEU A 55 -0.98 0.96 -18.48
N ASP A 56 0.20 0.72 -19.02
CA ASP A 56 1.45 1.09 -18.38
C ASP A 56 1.79 2.55 -18.67
N LEU A 57 1.91 3.37 -17.62
CA LEU A 57 2.26 4.79 -17.73
C LEU A 57 3.73 4.98 -17.36
N HIS A 58 4.57 5.23 -18.37
CA HIS A 58 6.02 5.39 -18.20
C HIS A 58 6.51 6.75 -18.68
N ILE A 59 7.53 7.27 -17.99
CA ILE A 59 8.28 8.46 -18.43
C ILE A 59 9.40 7.97 -19.34
N GLU A 60 9.29 8.27 -20.64
CA GLU A 60 10.17 7.73 -21.69
C GLU A 60 11.66 8.07 -21.51
N VAL A 61 11.96 9.18 -20.82
CA VAL A 61 13.34 9.69 -20.63
C VAL A 61 14.03 9.12 -19.38
N THR A 62 13.39 8.21 -18.64
CA THR A 62 13.93 7.65 -17.40
C THR A 62 14.34 6.19 -17.56
N THR A 63 15.47 5.82 -16.98
CA THR A 63 15.87 4.41 -16.86
C THR A 63 15.01 3.69 -15.81
N VAL A 64 14.94 2.35 -15.88
CA VAL A 64 14.22 1.53 -14.89
C VAL A 64 14.68 1.83 -13.46
N ARG A 65 15.99 2.01 -13.23
CA ARG A 65 16.55 2.35 -11.92
C ARG A 65 16.01 3.68 -11.41
N GLU A 66 15.99 4.70 -12.27
CA GLU A 66 15.52 6.04 -11.92
C GLU A 66 14.02 6.04 -11.63
N THR A 67 13.22 5.33 -12.45
CA THR A 67 11.78 5.16 -12.23
C THR A 67 11.49 4.51 -10.89
N LEU A 68 12.17 3.41 -10.56
CA LEU A 68 11.98 2.74 -9.27
C LEU A 68 12.43 3.62 -8.10
N ALA A 69 13.56 4.32 -8.22
CA ALA A 69 14.02 5.24 -7.19
C ALA A 69 13.06 6.42 -7.00
N PHE A 70 12.48 6.95 -8.08
CA PHE A 70 11.47 8.00 -8.03
C PHE A 70 10.17 7.51 -7.38
N SER A 71 9.66 6.33 -7.79
CA SER A 71 8.48 5.71 -7.19
C SER A 71 8.68 5.45 -5.69
N ALA A 72 9.84 4.94 -5.29
CA ALA A 72 10.16 4.72 -3.86
C ALA A 72 10.11 6.02 -3.05
N ARG A 73 10.62 7.13 -3.60
CA ARG A 73 10.52 8.46 -2.94
C ARG A 73 9.09 8.98 -2.86
N CYS A 74 8.27 8.75 -3.88
CA CYS A 74 6.88 9.23 -3.94
C CYS A 74 5.93 8.43 -3.03
N GLN A 75 6.14 7.12 -2.91
CA GLN A 75 5.43 6.28 -1.94
C GLN A 75 5.71 6.73 -0.49
N GLY A 76 6.84 7.45 -0.30
CA GLY A 76 7.24 8.04 0.96
C GLY A 76 7.59 7.00 2.02
N VAL A 77 8.01 7.51 3.17
CA VAL A 77 8.28 6.75 4.40
C VAL A 77 6.99 6.39 5.16
N GLY A 78 5.82 6.85 4.73
CA GLY A 78 4.54 6.56 5.38
C GLY A 78 4.55 6.84 6.89
N SER A 79 3.98 5.91 7.67
CA SER A 79 4.00 5.94 9.14
C SER A 79 5.33 5.46 9.74
N ARG A 80 6.34 5.13 8.93
CA ARG A 80 7.58 4.51 9.39
C ARG A 80 8.31 5.35 10.43
N PHE A 81 8.44 6.66 10.24
CA PHE A 81 9.03 7.52 11.27
C PHE A 81 8.28 7.46 12.59
N LYS A 82 6.94 7.48 12.54
CA LYS A 82 6.10 7.39 13.75
C LYS A 82 6.18 6.00 14.39
N MET A 83 6.24 4.94 13.58
CA MET A 83 6.37 3.56 14.03
C MET A 83 7.75 3.29 14.64
N LEU A 84 8.83 3.74 14.01
CA LEU A 84 10.20 3.66 14.55
C LEU A 84 10.34 4.46 15.85
N ALA A 85 9.72 5.64 15.92
CA ALA A 85 9.70 6.42 17.17
C ALA A 85 8.93 5.70 18.30
N GLU A 86 7.78 5.09 17.97
CA GLU A 86 6.98 4.32 18.93
C GLU A 86 7.68 3.01 19.34
N LEU A 87 8.36 2.34 18.41
CA LEU A 87 9.17 1.15 18.68
C LEU A 87 10.31 1.49 19.65
N ALA A 88 11.09 2.53 19.35
CA ALA A 88 12.18 2.99 20.21
C ALA A 88 11.70 3.39 21.61
N ARG A 89 10.48 3.97 21.72
CA ARG A 89 9.85 4.27 23.01
C ARG A 89 9.58 3.00 23.80
N ARG A 90 8.98 1.98 23.18
CA ARG A 90 8.65 0.69 23.84
C ARG A 90 9.88 -0.11 24.21
N GLU A 91 10.89 -0.16 23.35
CA GLU A 91 12.17 -0.82 23.63
C GLU A 91 12.83 -0.22 24.87
N LYS A 92 12.78 1.11 25.03
CA LYS A 92 13.28 1.79 26.22
C LYS A 92 12.47 1.49 27.48
N GLU A 93 11.14 1.41 27.37
CA GLU A 93 10.25 1.12 28.50
C GLU A 93 10.39 -0.32 28.99
N GLU A 94 10.56 -1.27 28.07
CA GLU A 94 10.74 -2.70 28.35
C GLU A 94 12.21 -3.08 28.57
N ASN A 95 13.13 -2.11 28.48
CA ASN A 95 14.58 -2.30 28.59
C ASN A 95 15.13 -3.40 27.66
N ILE A 96 14.62 -3.41 26.42
CA ILE A 96 15.02 -4.34 25.35
C ILE A 96 16.13 -3.68 24.54
N GLU A 97 17.25 -4.39 24.38
CA GLU A 97 18.31 -4.00 23.46
C GLU A 97 18.06 -4.70 22.10
N PRO A 98 17.78 -3.94 21.02
CA PRO A 98 17.52 -4.53 19.71
C PRO A 98 18.80 -5.09 19.10
N ASP A 99 18.64 -6.13 18.29
CA ASP A 99 19.73 -6.69 17.51
C ASP A 99 20.32 -5.62 16.57
N PRO A 100 21.66 -5.43 16.53
CA PRO A 100 22.29 -4.34 15.79
C PRO A 100 22.01 -4.37 14.29
N ASP A 101 21.96 -5.56 13.67
CA ASP A 101 21.78 -5.69 12.23
C ASP A 101 20.33 -5.36 11.83
N LEU A 102 19.37 -5.82 12.64
CA LEU A 102 17.96 -5.49 12.50
C LEU A 102 17.69 -4.00 12.71
N ASP A 103 18.32 -3.39 13.72
CA ASP A 103 18.15 -1.97 14.03
C ASP A 103 18.65 -1.08 12.89
N ILE A 104 19.82 -1.39 12.33
CA ILE A 104 20.38 -0.70 11.16
C ILE A 104 19.44 -0.84 9.97
N TYR A 105 18.96 -2.05 9.68
CA TYR A 105 18.03 -2.29 8.57
C TYR A 105 16.75 -1.47 8.70
N MET A 106 16.16 -1.41 9.90
CA MET A 106 14.93 -0.66 10.16
C MET A 106 15.12 0.85 10.06
N LYS A 107 16.29 1.39 10.43
CA LYS A 107 16.56 2.84 10.50
C LYS A 107 17.16 3.44 9.24
N VAL A 108 17.86 2.67 8.40
CA VAL A 108 18.59 3.19 7.22
C VAL A 108 17.80 3.06 5.92
N GLY A 109 16.90 2.07 5.80
CA GLY A 109 16.13 1.83 4.56
C GLY A 109 15.05 2.86 4.28
#